data_AF-A0A932ZL41-F1
#
_entry.id   AF-A0A932ZL41-F1
#
_cell.length_a   1.000
_cell.length_b   1.000
_cell.length_c   1.000
_cell.angle_alpha   90.00
_cell.angle_beta   90.00
_cell.angle_gamma   90.00
#
_symmetry.space_group_name_H-M   'P 1'
#
loop_
_entity.id
_entity.type
_entity.pdbx_description
1 polymer ?
#
loop_
_entity_poly.entity_id
_entity_poly.type
_entity_poly.pdbx_seq_one_letter_code
_entity_poly.pdbx_strand_id
1 'polypeptide(L)'
;MNAKTFQTFFQDHREKLSQACIKLSETDWQAIDGRLERFLDRAQAVYHIPGEVLLKELNAVKKNVDEGIEADYVPYLDPTE
;
A
#
# COMPACT_ATOMS: atom_id res chain seq x y z
N MET A 1 7.02 4.67 -7.63
CA MET A 1 7.31 3.24 -7.82
C MET A 1 6.96 2.80 -9.24
N ASN A 2 7.69 1.85 -9.83
CA ASN A 2 7.30 1.22 -11.11
C ASN A 2 6.65 -0.17 -10.88
N ALA A 3 6.01 -0.74 -11.90
CA ALA A 3 5.27 -2.00 -11.78
C ALA A 3 6.14 -3.19 -11.34
N LYS A 4 7.38 -3.29 -11.84
CA LYS A 4 8.30 -4.38 -11.48
C LYS A 4 8.75 -4.29 -10.03
N THR A 5 9.13 -3.10 -9.58
CA THR A 5 9.51 -2.83 -8.19
C THR A 5 8.34 -3.09 -7.25
N PHE A 6 7.12 -2.68 -7.63
CA PHE A 6 5.92 -2.96 -6.85
C PHE A 6 5.65 -4.47 -6.76
N GLN A 7 5.77 -5.20 -7.86
CA GLN A 7 5.54 -6.65 -7.85
C GLN A 7 6.48 -7.38 -6.91
N THR A 8 7.78 -7.09 -6.95
CA THR A 8 8.76 -7.66 -6.01
C THR A 8 8.44 -7.25 -4.57
N PHE A 9 8.21 -5.96 -4.32
CA PHE A 9 7.86 -5.45 -3.00
C PHE A 9 6.57 -6.09 -2.45
N PHE A 10 5.59 -6.31 -3.31
CA PHE A 10 4.33 -6.96 -2.95
C PHE A 10 4.53 -8.42 -2.56
N GLN A 11 5.37 -9.16 -3.27
CA GLN A 11 5.64 -10.56 -2.94
C GLN A 11 6.42 -10.68 -1.63
N ASP A 12 7.43 -9.84 -1.43
CA ASP A 12 8.32 -9.93 -0.28
C ASP A 12 7.71 -9.31 1.00
N HIS A 13 6.86 -8.30 0.84
CA HIS A 13 6.35 -7.47 1.94
C HIS A 13 4.83 -7.25 1.90
N ARG A 14 4.06 -8.22 1.40
CA ARG A 14 2.58 -8.18 1.39
C ARG A 14 1.99 -7.83 2.75
N GLU A 15 2.53 -8.41 3.82
CA GLU A 15 2.03 -8.19 5.18
C GLU A 15 2.18 -6.73 5.60
N LYS A 16 3.36 -6.14 5.41
CA LYS A 16 3.61 -4.72 5.72
C LYS A 16 2.75 -3.79 4.87
N LEU A 17 2.53 -4.13 3.60
CA LEU A 17 1.58 -3.42 2.74
C LEU A 17 0.14 -3.51 3.27
N SER A 18 -0.29 -4.68 3.75
CA SER A 18 -1.61 -4.86 4.33
C SER A 18 -1.80 -4.07 5.63
N GLN A 19 -0.74 -3.94 6.44
CA GLN A 19 -0.73 -3.09 7.62
C GLN A 19 -0.80 -1.61 7.26
N ALA A 20 -0.13 -1.17 6.19
CA ALA A 20 -0.20 0.21 5.71
C ALA A 20 -1.58 0.54 5.12
N CYS A 21 -2.17 -0.41 4.40
CA CYS A 21 -3.42 -0.23 3.67
C CYS A 21 -4.58 -0.99 4.33
N ILE A 22 -4.89 -0.64 5.58
CA ILE A 22 -5.89 -1.30 6.44
C ILE A 22 -7.31 -1.37 5.88
N LYS A 23 -7.69 -0.51 4.92
CA LYS A 23 -9.03 -0.49 4.33
C LYS A 23 -9.18 -1.49 3.17
N LEU A 24 -8.08 -2.05 2.67
CA LEU A 24 -8.12 -3.09 1.65
C LEU A 24 -8.37 -4.45 2.29
N SER A 25 -9.41 -5.14 1.83
CA SER A 25 -9.75 -6.48 2.31
C SER A 25 -8.81 -7.55 1.72
N GLU A 26 -8.78 -8.75 2.32
CA GLU A 26 -8.00 -9.87 1.76
C GLU A 26 -8.39 -10.17 0.30
N THR A 27 -9.67 -10.05 -0.05
CA THR A 27 -10.17 -10.20 -1.41
C THR A 27 -9.59 -9.15 -2.35
N ASP A 28 -9.48 -7.89 -1.90
CA ASP A 28 -8.83 -6.84 -2.70
C ASP A 28 -7.35 -7.16 -2.90
N TRP A 29 -6.65 -7.61 -1.85
CA TRP A 29 -5.26 -8.03 -1.94
C TRP A 29 -5.05 -9.20 -2.91
N GLN A 30 -5.97 -10.16 -2.94
CA GLN A 30 -5.94 -11.24 -3.92
C GLN A 30 -6.19 -10.72 -5.35
N ALA A 31 -7.13 -9.78 -5.52
CA ALA A 31 -7.42 -9.19 -6.83
C ALA A 31 -6.24 -8.36 -7.38
N ILE A 32 -5.52 -7.69 -6.48
CA ILE A 32 -4.32 -6.90 -6.80
C ILE A 32 -3.24 -7.79 -7.43
N ASP A 33 -3.02 -9.00 -6.89
CA ASP A 33 -2.14 -10.01 -7.49
C ASP A 33 -0.73 -9.48 -7.84
N GLY A 34 -0.18 -8.59 -6.98
CA GLY A 34 1.11 -7.93 -7.21
C GLY A 34 1.17 -6.97 -8.40
N ARG A 35 0.02 -6.57 -8.97
CA ARG A 35 -0.06 -5.62 -10.08
C ARG A 35 -0.32 -4.21 -9.58
N LEU A 36 0.61 -3.30 -9.88
CA LEU A 36 0.53 -1.90 -9.45
C LEU A 36 -0.75 -1.20 -9.93
N GLU A 37 -1.15 -1.41 -11.19
CA GLU A 37 -2.35 -0.78 -11.75
C GLU A 37 -3.62 -1.20 -11.00
N ARG A 38 -3.72 -2.49 -10.64
CA ARG A 38 -4.86 -3.01 -9.85
C ARG A 38 -4.84 -2.51 -8.43
N PHE A 39 -3.65 -2.37 -7.83
CA PHE A 39 -3.49 -1.74 -6.52
C PHE A 39 -4.01 -0.30 -6.56
N LEU A 40 -3.58 0.48 -7.54
CA LEU A 40 -3.99 1.88 -7.65
C LEU A 40 -5.49 2.01 -7.89
N ASP A 41 -6.07 1.20 -8.77
CA ASP A 41 -7.52 1.18 -9.02
C ASP A 41 -8.32 0.86 -7.74
N ARG A 42 -7.93 -0.19 -7.01
CA ARG A 42 -8.60 -0.62 -5.78
C ARG A 42 -8.41 0.36 -4.65
N ALA A 43 -7.18 0.80 -4.41
CA ALA A 43 -6.89 1.74 -3.35
C ALA A 43 -7.52 3.11 -3.64
N GLN A 44 -7.59 3.55 -4.90
CA GLN A 44 -8.28 4.78 -5.28
C GLN A 44 -9.79 4.67 -5.04
N ALA A 45 -10.40 3.52 -5.36
CA ALA A 45 -11.82 3.28 -5.10
C ALA A 45 -12.15 3.25 -3.59
N VAL A 46 -11.25 2.74 -2.76
CA VAL A 46 -11.46 2.57 -1.31
C VAL A 46 -11.11 3.84 -0.51
N TYR A 47 -10.00 4.48 -0.84
CA TYR A 47 -9.51 5.65 -0.10
C TYR A 47 -9.97 6.98 -0.70
N HIS A 48 -10.56 6.97 -1.90
CA HIS A 48 -11.03 8.16 -2.62
C HIS A 48 -9.94 9.24 -2.81
N ILE A 49 -8.68 8.82 -2.95
CA ILE A 49 -7.53 9.71 -3.17
C ILE A 49 -6.88 9.48 -4.53
N PRO A 50 -6.22 10.49 -5.13
CA PRO A 50 -5.56 10.35 -6.42
C PRO A 50 -4.46 9.27 -6.41
N GLY A 51 -4.31 8.56 -7.53
CA GLY A 51 -3.25 7.56 -7.72
C GLY A 51 -1.83 8.09 -7.47
N GLU A 52 -1.58 9.38 -7.72
CA GLU A 52 -0.30 10.03 -7.43
C GLU A 52 0.02 10.07 -5.93
N VAL A 53 -0.99 10.29 -5.09
CA VAL A 53 -0.85 10.26 -3.62
C VAL A 53 -0.57 8.84 -3.18
N LEU A 54 -1.34 7.86 -3.68
CA LEU A 54 -1.12 6.44 -3.40
C LEU A 54 0.29 5.96 -3.79
N LEU A 55 0.81 6.45 -4.92
CA LEU A 55 2.17 6.15 -5.34
C LEU A 55 3.23 6.75 -4.41
N LYS A 56 2.99 7.95 -3.87
CA LYS A 56 3.89 8.56 -2.87
C LYS A 56 3.88 7.75 -1.57
N GLU A 57 2.70 7.43 -1.07
CA GLU A 57 2.53 6.61 0.13
C GLU A 57 3.19 5.23 -0.03
N LEU A 58 2.98 4.55 -1.16
CA LEU A 58 3.66 3.29 -1.47
C LEU A 58 5.19 3.40 -1.45
N ASN A 59 5.75 4.50 -1.97
CA ASN A 59 7.20 4.70 -1.92
C ASN A 59 7.68 4.96 -0.50
N ALA A 60 6.91 5.68 0.32
CA ALA A 60 7.22 5.90 1.73
C ALA A 60 7.18 4.58 2.53
N VAL A 61 6.14 3.77 2.31
CA VAL A 61 5.99 2.42 2.89
C VAL A 61 7.20 1.55 2.52
N LYS A 62 7.60 1.51 1.25
CA LYS A 62 8.78 0.77 0.82
C LYS A 62 10.06 1.29 1.49
N LYS A 63 10.25 2.61 1.55
CA LYS A 63 11.42 3.23 2.18
C LYS A 63 11.53 2.83 3.66
N ASN A 64 10.43 2.91 4.40
CA ASN A 64 10.39 2.52 5.81
C ASN A 64 10.75 1.04 6.00
N VAL A 65 10.24 0.16 5.13
CA VAL A 65 10.57 -1.27 5.13
C VAL A 65 12.05 -1.51 4.80
N ASP A 66 12.59 -0.85 3.76
CA ASP A 66 14.02 -0.95 3.40
C ASP A 66 14.94 -0.46 4.54
N GLU A 67 14.53 0.60 5.24
CA GLU A 67 15.28 1.17 6.37
C GLU A 67 15.13 0.33 7.66
N GLY A 68 14.37 -0.77 7.64
CA GLY A 68 14.10 -1.59 8.82
C GLY A 68 13.36 -0.83 9.92
N ILE A 69 12.72 0.30 9.56
CA ILE A 69 11.87 1.05 10.47
C ILE A 69 10.64 0.17 10.63
N GLU A 70 10.52 -0.48 11.79
CA GLU A 70 9.23 -0.91 12.30
C GLU A 70 8.41 0.36 12.49
N ALA A 71 7.83 0.84 11.40
CA ALA A 71 6.80 1.84 11.47
C ALA A 71 5.72 1.17 12.31
N ASP A 72 5.62 1.60 13.57
CA ASP A 72 4.36 1.64 14.28
C ASP A 72 3.39 2.31 13.31
N TYR A 73 2.72 1.50 12.48
CA TYR A 73 1.68 1.93 11.56
C TYR A 73 0.49 2.29 12.43
N VAL A 74 0.65 3.38 13.19
CA VAL A 74 -0.47 4.12 13.75
C VAL A 74 -1.30 4.49 12.52
N PRO A 75 -2.54 4.01 12.41
CA PRO A 75 -3.38 4.28 11.26
C PRO A 75 -3.65 5.79 11.23
N TYR A 76 -2.81 6.55 10.52
CA TYR A 76 -2.93 8.00 10.29
C TYR A 76 -4.17 8.35 9.42
N LEU A 77 -5.09 7.41 9.23
CA LEU A 77 -6.29 7.54 8.40
C LEU A 77 -7.59 7.42 9.22
N ASP A 78 -7.51 7.75 10.51
CA ASP A 78 -8.68 8.02 11.35
C ASP A 78 -8.69 9.52 11.71
N PRO A 79 -9.45 10.37 10.99
CA PRO A 79 -9.54 11.80 11.28
C PRO A 79 -10.61 12.10 12.34
N THR A 80 -10.68 11.30 13.41
CA THR A 80 -11.66 11.50 14.48
C THR A 80 -10.97 12.03 15.74
N GLU A 81 -10.60 13.30 15.70
CA GLU A 81 -10.77 14.21 16.85
C GLU A 81 -12.08 14.98 16.69
#